data_AF-A0A4R5A9J1-F1
#
_entry.id   AF-A0A4R5A9J1-F1
#
_cell.length_a   1.000
_cell.length_b   1.000
_cell.length_c   1.000
_cell.angle_alpha   90.00
_cell.angle_beta   90.00
_cell.angle_gamma   90.00
#
_symmetry.space_group_name_H-M   'P 1'
#
loop_
_entity.id
_entity.type
_entity.pdbx_description
1 polymer ?
#
loop_
_entity_poly.entity_id
_entity_poly.type
_entity_poly.pdbx_seq_one_letter_code
_entity_poly.pdbx_strand_id
1 'polypeptide(L)'
;MSMRHGRVRATGERRPRTTARHTSKEVRPIAMRTTTTTRRNPAGRRTPSVSSTAPDPLRAAGVAGLAAGAGAVAEYLFDPDRGRARRARVRDRIAHTAHDGNEGLDVLARDLANRTRGVAAGTRYRVTGRRVDDTVLHERVRSELGRYVTHPHAVEVGVDGGMVTLRGDVLADEARRARRGIGRVPGVRGVDERWTVHRDSTGVPRLQGARRPRQPVPELLQQHWSPAARFVAGTSGAALWTVSGRLPRPASWAVGGAGALLAVRAATNLPIRRLTGVTAGRRAVDVQDSISVAASPERLWSFLGDYSTLPGLLPDVLDVRRSPDGRRSHWVVAGPAGVPVRFDAEETRREDGRELAWRTVDRQLVAHSGVVRLDPEDGGRTRIHVRLTYNPMVGAVGHAVATLFGADPAHRLRQDLMRIKSFVETGAAGIVEAWPAESQEAARLVIDQYGEPHEATESQLIWHQVGPWKRVVASRAFYQHAFPAPHFDSVESFIDFRVPVEKVSELTAFDGSVMVERTAGEVSARCHDEQANFLALNLMNDIVTGAKTVEQARARYAEEFLDHRRKQPTPYMERLRFSVEPGTTADPDQRVLTDEDLDRAVEEGRTADSR
;
A
#
# COMPACT_ATOMS: atom_id res chain seq x y z
N MET A 1 -54.06 -13.86 -34.15
CA MET A 1 -55.44 -14.01 -34.66
C MET A 1 -56.38 -14.22 -33.48
N SER A 2 -56.90 -13.14 -32.89
CA SER A 2 -58.12 -13.11 -32.06
C SER A 2 -58.46 -11.65 -31.79
N MET A 3 -59.72 -11.25 -31.95
CA MET A 3 -60.21 -9.89 -31.70
C MET A 3 -61.09 -9.88 -30.44
N ARG A 4 -61.13 -8.74 -29.73
CA ARG A 4 -62.41 -8.12 -29.35
C ARG A 4 -62.25 -6.64 -29.01
N HIS A 5 -63.19 -5.83 -29.50
CA HIS A 5 -63.40 -4.42 -29.17
C HIS A 5 -64.46 -4.26 -28.08
N GLY A 6 -64.48 -3.14 -27.35
CA GLY A 6 -65.58 -2.81 -26.42
C GLY A 6 -65.46 -1.44 -25.71
N ARG A 7 -66.00 -0.38 -26.32
CA ARG A 7 -66.08 1.03 -25.84
C ARG A 7 -66.63 1.24 -24.42
N VAL A 8 -66.22 2.35 -23.76
CA VAL A 8 -67.10 3.30 -23.02
C VAL A 8 -66.60 4.77 -23.17
N ARG A 9 -67.51 5.75 -22.96
CA ARG A 9 -67.42 7.23 -23.09
C ARG A 9 -67.64 7.91 -21.70
N ALA A 10 -67.33 9.18 -21.39
CA ALA A 10 -66.62 10.32 -22.04
C ALA A 10 -66.33 11.42 -20.95
N THR A 11 -66.14 12.69 -21.36
CA THR A 11 -65.96 13.96 -20.59
C THR A 11 -64.58 14.17 -19.92
N GLY A 12 -64.00 15.39 -19.89
CA GLY A 12 -64.36 16.66 -20.55
C GLY A 12 -63.30 17.77 -20.40
N GLU A 13 -63.46 18.86 -21.19
CA GLU A 13 -62.90 20.22 -21.01
C GLU A 13 -61.50 20.62 -21.59
N ARG A 14 -61.58 21.26 -22.77
CA ARG A 14 -61.06 22.60 -23.16
C ARG A 14 -59.54 22.92 -23.22
N ARG A 15 -59.05 23.04 -24.45
CA ARG A 15 -58.15 24.13 -24.92
C ARG A 15 -58.97 25.29 -25.52
N PRO A 16 -58.33 26.43 -25.84
CA PRO A 16 -58.42 26.95 -27.22
C PRO A 16 -57.06 27.31 -27.88
N ARG A 17 -56.90 26.87 -29.15
CA ARG A 17 -56.82 27.70 -30.38
C ARG A 17 -56.11 29.07 -30.40
N THR A 18 -55.50 29.58 -31.50
CA THR A 18 -54.86 29.05 -32.74
C THR A 18 -54.31 30.25 -33.57
N THR A 19 -53.22 30.05 -34.33
CA THR A 19 -52.85 30.62 -35.66
C THR A 19 -53.34 31.99 -36.17
N ALA A 20 -52.44 32.73 -36.85
CA ALA A 20 -52.70 33.29 -38.19
C ALA A 20 -51.39 33.58 -38.99
N ARG A 21 -51.48 33.57 -40.33
CA ARG A 21 -50.45 33.97 -41.33
C ARG A 21 -50.94 35.21 -42.11
N HIS A 22 -50.03 35.99 -42.74
CA HIS A 22 -50.14 36.48 -44.14
C HIS A 22 -48.81 37.18 -44.57
N THR A 23 -47.99 36.57 -45.45
CA THR A 23 -47.83 36.78 -46.93
C THR A 23 -47.01 37.99 -47.43
N SER A 24 -45.74 37.71 -47.78
CA SER A 24 -45.03 38.01 -49.04
C SER A 24 -44.97 39.42 -49.68
N LYS A 25 -43.74 39.89 -49.91
CA LYS A 25 -43.24 40.33 -51.24
C LYS A 25 -41.71 40.23 -51.35
N GLU A 26 -41.20 39.93 -52.54
CA GLU A 26 -39.76 39.78 -52.84
C GLU A 26 -39.09 41.12 -53.19
N VAL A 27 -37.78 41.26 -52.94
CA VAL A 27 -36.75 41.77 -53.88
C VAL A 27 -35.36 41.22 -53.48
N ARG A 28 -34.58 40.74 -54.46
CA ARG A 28 -33.09 40.62 -54.48
C ARG A 28 -32.59 41.53 -55.63
N PRO A 29 -31.30 41.94 -55.75
CA PRO A 29 -30.09 41.29 -55.22
C PRO A 29 -28.99 42.26 -54.69
N ILE A 30 -27.83 41.71 -54.32
CA ILE A 30 -26.46 42.06 -54.80
C ILE A 30 -25.43 41.49 -53.81
N ALA A 31 -24.38 40.87 -54.33
CA ALA A 31 -23.24 40.39 -53.55
C ALA A 31 -22.05 41.34 -53.76
N MET A 32 -21.25 41.57 -52.72
CA MET A 32 -19.93 42.17 -52.89
C MET A 32 -18.93 41.56 -51.91
N ARG A 33 -17.86 40.99 -52.48
CA ARG A 33 -16.64 40.59 -51.75
C ARG A 33 -15.85 41.85 -51.42
N THR A 34 -15.07 41.81 -50.34
CA THR A 34 -13.95 42.75 -50.14
C THR A 34 -12.72 42.02 -49.63
N THR A 35 -11.55 42.58 -49.94
CA THR A 35 -10.36 41.81 -50.29
C THR A 35 -9.23 41.96 -49.29
N THR A 36 -8.38 40.94 -49.20
CA THR A 36 -7.05 41.00 -48.58
C THR A 36 -6.22 42.13 -49.18
N THR A 37 -5.53 42.92 -48.33
CA THR A 37 -4.43 43.80 -48.78
C THR A 37 -3.22 43.64 -47.87
N THR A 38 -2.22 42.94 -48.38
CA THR A 38 -0.87 42.84 -47.82
C THR A 38 -0.11 44.14 -48.07
N ARG A 39 0.63 44.67 -47.09
CA ARG A 39 1.56 45.80 -47.31
C ARG A 39 2.97 45.48 -46.79
N ARG A 40 3.90 45.27 -47.73
CA ARG A 40 5.36 45.31 -47.49
C ARG A 40 5.82 46.76 -47.34
N ASN A 41 6.94 46.97 -46.63
CA ASN A 41 7.95 47.97 -46.98
C ASN A 41 9.34 47.57 -46.40
N PRO A 42 10.47 48.14 -46.86
CA PRO A 42 11.73 47.38 -46.93
C PRO A 42 12.96 48.02 -46.25
N ALA A 43 14.08 47.27 -46.31
CA ALA A 43 15.48 47.73 -46.36
C ALA A 43 16.11 48.49 -45.16
N GLY A 44 16.74 47.74 -44.26
CA GLY A 44 18.21 47.68 -44.19
C GLY A 44 19.03 48.87 -43.66
N ARG A 45 19.52 48.75 -42.42
CA ARG A 45 20.84 49.25 -41.98
C ARG A 45 21.45 48.25 -40.97
N ARG A 46 22.76 47.99 -41.06
CA ARG A 46 23.52 47.11 -40.16
C ARG A 46 24.41 47.95 -39.24
N THR A 47 24.36 47.66 -37.94
CA THR A 47 25.43 47.96 -36.96
C THR A 47 25.56 46.77 -36.00
N PRO A 48 26.75 46.47 -35.46
CA PRO A 48 26.99 45.24 -34.72
C PRO A 48 26.65 45.37 -33.24
N SER A 49 25.90 44.40 -32.69
CA SER A 49 25.74 44.26 -31.24
C SER A 49 26.73 43.23 -30.68
N VAL A 50 27.48 43.65 -29.65
CA VAL A 50 28.36 42.79 -28.86
C VAL A 50 27.48 41.90 -27.98
N SER A 51 27.51 40.57 -28.17
CA SER A 51 26.82 39.64 -27.28
C SER A 51 27.70 39.27 -26.09
N SER A 52 27.47 39.89 -24.94
CA SER A 52 27.96 39.40 -23.66
C SER A 52 27.24 38.09 -23.30
N THR A 53 28.00 37.02 -23.10
CA THR A 53 27.45 35.72 -22.67
C THR A 53 27.19 35.72 -21.17
N ALA A 54 25.97 36.11 -20.77
CA ALA A 54 25.45 35.76 -19.45
C ALA A 54 25.09 34.26 -19.42
N PRO A 55 25.39 33.53 -18.32
CA PRO A 55 25.07 32.11 -18.22
C PRO A 55 23.56 31.85 -18.02
N ASP A 56 23.06 30.75 -18.60
CA ASP A 56 21.65 30.33 -18.49
C ASP A 56 21.14 30.27 -17.03
N PRO A 57 20.06 30.99 -16.67
CA PRO A 57 19.51 30.96 -15.31
C PRO A 57 19.00 29.56 -14.91
N LEU A 58 18.61 28.74 -15.89
CA LEU A 58 18.16 27.35 -15.68
C LEU A 58 19.30 26.40 -15.26
N ARG A 59 20.57 26.72 -15.57
CA ARG A 59 21.72 25.92 -15.10
C ARG A 59 22.14 26.29 -13.68
N ALA A 60 22.02 27.57 -13.30
CA ALA A 60 22.25 28.02 -11.93
C ALA A 60 21.22 27.43 -10.94
N ALA A 61 19.93 27.42 -11.31
CA ALA A 61 18.86 26.86 -10.48
C ALA A 61 19.04 25.35 -10.21
N GLY A 62 19.51 24.57 -11.18
CA GLY A 62 19.76 23.14 -11.03
C GLY A 62 20.87 22.79 -10.04
N VAL A 63 21.90 23.63 -9.94
CA VAL A 63 22.99 23.45 -8.96
C VAL A 63 22.55 23.88 -7.56
N ALA A 64 21.77 24.96 -7.44
CA ALA A 64 21.20 25.41 -6.17
C ALA A 64 20.26 24.36 -5.53
N GLY A 65 19.42 23.69 -6.32
CA GLY A 65 18.51 22.64 -5.81
C GLY A 65 19.23 21.41 -5.26
N LEU A 66 20.36 21.00 -5.87
CA LEU A 66 21.20 19.90 -5.37
C LEU A 66 21.92 20.30 -4.07
N ALA A 67 22.40 21.54 -3.98
CA ALA A 67 23.01 22.08 -2.77
C ALA A 67 21.99 22.18 -1.60
N ALA A 68 20.75 22.60 -1.88
CA ALA A 68 19.70 22.69 -0.87
C ALA A 68 19.25 21.31 -0.34
N GLY A 69 19.09 20.31 -1.22
CA GLY A 69 18.69 18.96 -0.81
C GLY A 69 19.77 18.23 0.02
N ALA A 70 21.03 18.32 -0.40
CA ALA A 70 22.15 17.81 0.39
C ALA A 70 22.38 18.64 1.67
N GLY A 71 22.16 19.96 1.58
CA GLY A 71 22.20 20.90 2.69
C GLY A 71 21.20 20.54 3.79
N ALA A 72 19.93 20.31 3.46
CA ALA A 72 18.90 19.96 4.44
C ALA A 72 19.13 18.58 5.11
N VAL A 73 19.67 17.59 4.38
CA VAL A 73 20.06 16.31 5.00
C VAL A 73 21.31 16.47 5.89
N ALA A 74 22.27 17.29 5.47
CA ALA A 74 23.44 17.61 6.29
C ALA A 74 23.04 18.43 7.53
N GLU A 75 22.16 19.41 7.39
CA GLU A 75 21.58 20.20 8.47
C GLU A 75 20.81 19.29 9.43
N TYR A 76 19.95 18.38 8.95
CA TYR A 76 19.23 17.45 9.82
C TYR A 76 20.16 16.46 10.56
N LEU A 77 21.19 15.92 9.90
CA LEU A 77 22.09 14.92 10.50
C LEU A 77 23.27 15.52 11.28
N PHE A 78 23.70 16.74 10.96
CA PHE A 78 24.80 17.46 11.61
C PHE A 78 24.35 18.73 12.36
N ASP A 79 23.03 18.87 12.56
CA ASP A 79 22.37 19.74 13.54
C ASP A 79 23.21 19.79 14.83
N PRO A 80 23.69 20.98 15.25
CA PRO A 80 24.60 21.08 16.39
C PRO A 80 23.94 20.63 17.69
N ASP A 81 22.63 20.84 17.83
CA ASP A 81 21.86 20.57 19.05
C ASP A 81 21.32 19.13 19.04
N ARG A 82 20.78 18.68 17.90
CA ARG A 82 20.02 17.41 17.80
C ARG A 82 20.67 16.34 16.93
N GLY A 83 21.77 16.65 16.24
CA GLY A 83 22.42 15.73 15.32
C GLY A 83 23.02 14.52 16.01
N ARG A 84 23.50 14.65 17.26
CA ARG A 84 24.02 13.52 18.06
C ARG A 84 22.92 12.49 18.32
N ALA A 85 21.77 12.91 18.87
CA ALA A 85 20.63 12.04 19.14
C ALA A 85 20.06 11.40 17.86
N ARG A 86 19.96 12.16 16.75
CA ARG A 86 19.50 11.62 15.45
C ARG A 86 20.45 10.54 14.91
N ARG A 87 21.78 10.76 14.97
CA ARG A 87 22.77 9.76 14.54
C ARG A 87 22.81 8.54 15.47
N ALA A 88 22.60 8.72 16.79
CA ALA A 88 22.46 7.63 17.74
C ALA A 88 21.24 6.75 17.42
N ARG A 89 20.04 7.34 17.28
CA ARG A 89 18.81 6.60 16.92
C ARG A 89 18.95 5.84 15.60
N VAL A 90 19.60 6.42 14.59
CA VAL A 90 19.88 5.72 13.31
C VAL A 90 20.84 4.55 13.53
N ARG A 91 21.94 4.73 14.27
CA ARG A 91 22.89 3.66 14.62
C ARG A 91 22.21 2.53 15.39
N ASP A 92 21.42 2.87 16.39
CA ASP A 92 20.81 1.90 17.30
C ASP A 92 19.66 1.14 16.59
N ARG A 93 18.93 1.79 15.67
CA ARG A 93 17.98 1.11 14.76
C ARG A 93 18.67 0.11 13.82
N ILE A 94 19.86 0.45 13.32
CA ILE A 94 20.69 -0.46 12.49
C ILE A 94 21.22 -1.63 13.33
N ALA A 95 21.62 -1.40 14.58
CA ALA A 95 22.06 -2.46 15.49
C ALA A 95 20.91 -3.42 15.86
N HIS A 96 19.74 -2.88 16.20
CA HIS A 96 18.54 -3.67 16.53
C HIS A 96 18.08 -4.54 15.35
N THR A 97 18.02 -3.98 14.14
CA THR A 97 17.68 -4.76 12.93
C THR A 97 18.75 -5.77 12.50
N ALA A 98 19.95 -5.72 13.08
CA ALA A 98 20.98 -6.75 12.92
C ALA A 98 20.86 -7.90 13.94
N HIS A 99 20.13 -7.73 15.04
CA HIS A 99 19.88 -8.81 16.02
C HIS A 99 18.65 -9.67 15.68
N ASP A 100 17.60 -9.08 15.10
CA ASP A 100 16.36 -9.83 14.77
C ASP A 100 16.43 -10.60 13.42
N GLY A 101 17.60 -10.68 12.78
CA GLY A 101 17.76 -11.11 11.38
C GLY A 101 18.41 -12.48 11.14
N ASN A 102 18.65 -13.28 12.17
CA ASN A 102 19.62 -14.40 12.09
C ASN A 102 19.25 -15.55 11.13
N GLU A 103 17.97 -15.90 10.92
CA GLU A 103 17.62 -17.01 10.01
C GLU A 103 17.80 -16.66 8.52
N GLY A 104 17.58 -15.41 8.13
CA GLY A 104 17.75 -14.97 6.73
C GLY A 104 19.21 -14.66 6.37
N LEU A 105 20.01 -14.22 7.34
CA LEU A 105 21.40 -13.84 7.13
C LEU A 105 22.29 -15.04 6.77
N ASP A 106 22.03 -16.23 7.30
CA ASP A 106 22.93 -17.37 7.12
C ASP A 106 22.87 -17.96 5.69
N VAL A 107 21.70 -17.93 5.04
CA VAL A 107 21.53 -18.27 3.62
C VAL A 107 22.19 -17.23 2.73
N LEU A 108 22.01 -15.94 3.03
CA LEU A 108 22.63 -14.82 2.31
C LEU A 108 24.16 -14.80 2.46
N ALA A 109 24.68 -15.11 3.65
CA ALA A 109 26.11 -15.21 3.93
C ALA A 109 26.75 -16.36 3.15
N ARG A 110 26.08 -17.52 3.06
CA ARG A 110 26.52 -18.64 2.22
C ARG A 110 26.55 -18.29 0.73
N ASP A 111 25.53 -17.60 0.21
CA ASP A 111 25.54 -17.15 -1.20
C ASP A 111 26.61 -16.05 -1.46
N LEU A 112 26.81 -15.13 -0.52
CA LEU A 112 27.86 -14.11 -0.59
C LEU A 112 29.26 -14.73 -0.50
N ALA A 113 29.46 -15.77 0.32
CA ALA A 113 30.71 -16.54 0.39
C ALA A 113 31.00 -17.31 -0.91
N ASN A 114 29.96 -17.84 -1.56
CA ASN A 114 30.06 -18.47 -2.87
C ASN A 114 30.40 -17.45 -3.97
N ARG A 115 29.76 -16.27 -3.98
CA ARG A 115 30.04 -15.17 -4.93
C ARG A 115 31.40 -14.51 -4.71
N THR A 116 31.84 -14.31 -3.48
CA THR A 116 33.17 -13.73 -3.17
C THR A 116 34.31 -14.67 -3.53
N ARG A 117 34.15 -16.01 -3.41
CA ARG A 117 35.08 -16.97 -4.01
C ARG A 117 35.14 -16.83 -5.54
N GLY A 118 34.01 -16.59 -6.21
CA GLY A 118 33.96 -16.31 -7.65
C GLY A 118 34.69 -15.01 -8.06
N VAL A 119 34.54 -13.93 -7.29
CA VAL A 119 35.22 -12.65 -7.57
C VAL A 119 36.71 -12.70 -7.24
N ALA A 120 37.12 -13.37 -6.16
CA ALA A 120 38.52 -13.60 -5.82
C ALA A 120 39.25 -14.53 -6.83
N ALA A 121 38.52 -15.48 -7.43
CA ALA A 121 39.04 -16.24 -8.57
C ALA A 121 39.30 -15.35 -9.80
N GLY A 122 38.48 -14.31 -10.00
CA GLY A 122 38.67 -13.33 -11.08
C GLY A 122 39.95 -12.48 -10.96
N THR A 123 40.51 -12.31 -9.76
CA THR A 123 41.73 -11.52 -9.52
C THR A 123 42.99 -12.37 -9.35
N ARG A 124 42.94 -13.57 -8.73
CA ARG A 124 44.14 -14.44 -8.60
C ARG A 124 44.68 -14.94 -9.95
N TYR A 125 43.82 -15.16 -10.95
CA TYR A 125 44.22 -15.61 -12.29
C TYR A 125 45.00 -14.57 -13.13
N ARG A 126 45.14 -13.32 -12.68
CA ARG A 126 45.94 -12.30 -13.36
C ARG A 126 47.43 -12.31 -13.01
N VAL A 127 47.83 -13.08 -12.00
CA VAL A 127 49.20 -13.06 -11.43
C VAL A 127 49.93 -14.40 -11.58
N THR A 128 49.22 -15.52 -11.71
CA THR A 128 49.84 -16.84 -11.92
C THR A 128 49.58 -17.35 -13.33
N GLY A 129 50.64 -17.41 -14.16
CA GLY A 129 50.60 -17.84 -15.56
C GLY A 129 50.38 -19.35 -15.78
N ARG A 130 49.35 -19.94 -15.16
CA ARG A 130 48.91 -21.31 -15.45
C ARG A 130 47.96 -21.34 -16.64
N ARG A 131 48.15 -22.33 -17.51
CA ARG A 131 47.28 -22.59 -18.68
C ARG A 131 45.86 -22.86 -18.15
N VAL A 132 44.86 -22.21 -18.76
CA VAL A 132 43.44 -22.52 -18.54
C VAL A 132 43.12 -23.76 -19.36
N ASP A 133 42.34 -24.68 -18.80
CA ASP A 133 41.82 -25.85 -19.53
C ASP A 133 40.94 -25.40 -20.71
N ASP A 134 41.18 -25.93 -21.91
CA ASP A 134 40.50 -25.49 -23.13
C ASP A 134 38.98 -25.77 -23.08
N THR A 135 38.52 -26.75 -22.28
CA THR A 135 37.10 -27.00 -21.99
C THR A 135 36.47 -25.84 -21.21
N VAL A 136 37.18 -25.35 -20.20
CA VAL A 136 36.74 -24.20 -19.38
C VAL A 136 36.80 -22.90 -20.20
N LEU A 137 37.77 -22.80 -21.10
CA LEU A 137 37.87 -21.66 -22.02
C LEU A 137 36.78 -21.69 -23.10
N HIS A 138 36.42 -22.87 -23.63
CA HIS A 138 35.28 -23.05 -24.54
C HIS A 138 33.99 -22.52 -23.92
N GLU A 139 33.63 -22.95 -22.70
CA GLU A 139 32.41 -22.48 -22.03
C GLU A 139 32.42 -20.97 -21.76
N ARG A 140 33.56 -20.39 -21.39
CA ARG A 140 33.70 -18.93 -21.24
C ARG A 140 33.50 -18.19 -22.55
N VAL A 141 34.10 -18.67 -23.64
CA VAL A 141 33.97 -18.06 -24.97
C VAL A 141 32.54 -18.19 -25.49
N ARG A 142 31.90 -19.35 -25.32
CA ARG A 142 30.50 -19.61 -25.67
C ARG A 142 29.53 -18.68 -24.90
N SER A 143 29.77 -18.50 -23.60
CA SER A 143 29.02 -17.57 -22.75
C SER A 143 29.18 -16.10 -23.18
N GLU A 144 30.40 -15.70 -23.54
CA GLU A 144 30.72 -14.33 -23.95
C GLU A 144 30.22 -14.03 -25.39
N LEU A 145 30.30 -14.98 -26.31
CA LEU A 145 29.75 -14.91 -27.68
C LEU A 145 28.26 -14.56 -27.68
N GLY A 146 27.50 -15.17 -26.75
CA GLY A 146 26.06 -14.92 -26.56
C GLY A 146 25.67 -13.49 -26.17
N ARG A 147 26.64 -12.61 -25.89
CA ARG A 147 26.43 -11.19 -25.58
C ARG A 147 26.56 -10.27 -26.81
N TYR A 148 27.14 -10.76 -27.89
CA TYR A 148 27.45 -9.96 -29.09
C TYR A 148 26.77 -10.46 -30.37
N VAL A 149 26.32 -11.72 -30.40
CA VAL A 149 25.66 -12.35 -31.55
C VAL A 149 24.21 -12.68 -31.18
N THR A 150 23.28 -12.36 -32.07
CA THR A 150 21.84 -12.59 -31.86
C THR A 150 21.45 -14.07 -31.96
N HIS A 151 22.20 -14.85 -32.75
CA HIS A 151 22.00 -16.29 -32.98
C HIS A 151 23.23 -17.10 -32.56
N PRO A 152 23.52 -17.28 -31.25
CA PRO A 152 24.75 -17.96 -30.81
C PRO A 152 24.83 -19.44 -31.20
N HIS A 153 23.70 -20.04 -31.60
CA HIS A 153 23.62 -21.42 -32.10
C HIS A 153 23.98 -21.54 -33.60
N ALA A 154 24.05 -20.42 -34.33
CA ALA A 154 24.52 -20.39 -35.71
C ALA A 154 26.05 -20.39 -35.80
N VAL A 155 26.75 -20.19 -34.67
CA VAL A 155 28.21 -20.10 -34.58
C VAL A 155 28.75 -21.24 -33.70
N GLU A 156 29.58 -22.09 -34.29
CA GLU A 156 30.34 -23.13 -33.61
C GLU A 156 31.65 -22.56 -33.08
N VAL A 157 32.02 -22.98 -31.86
CA VAL A 157 33.24 -22.53 -31.16
C VAL A 157 34.16 -23.73 -30.98
N GLY A 158 35.37 -23.66 -31.52
CA GLY A 158 36.49 -24.55 -31.16
C GLY A 158 37.50 -23.82 -30.28
N VAL A 159 38.12 -24.53 -29.34
CA VAL A 159 39.24 -24.00 -28.55
C VAL A 159 40.33 -25.06 -28.46
N ASP A 160 41.56 -24.67 -28.78
CA ASP A 160 42.75 -25.53 -28.70
C ASP A 160 43.97 -24.68 -28.32
N GLY A 161 44.65 -25.00 -27.21
CA GLY A 161 45.84 -24.30 -26.75
C GLY A 161 45.62 -22.80 -26.48
N GLY A 162 44.39 -22.37 -26.16
CA GLY A 162 44.00 -20.97 -26.06
C GLY A 162 43.75 -20.24 -27.40
N MET A 163 43.82 -20.92 -28.55
CA MET A 163 43.37 -20.40 -29.85
C MET A 163 41.87 -20.70 -30.01
N VAL A 164 41.06 -19.67 -30.25
CA VAL A 164 39.62 -19.82 -30.47
C VAL A 164 39.32 -19.83 -31.96
N THR A 165 38.72 -20.91 -32.47
CA THR A 165 38.20 -20.95 -33.85
C THR A 165 36.69 -20.71 -33.85
N LEU A 166 36.20 -19.76 -34.66
CA LEU A 166 34.77 -19.47 -34.82
C LEU A 166 34.31 -19.89 -36.22
N ARG A 167 33.28 -20.73 -36.33
CA ARG A 167 32.72 -21.27 -37.58
C ARG A 167 31.21 -21.06 -37.64
N GLY A 168 30.61 -21.15 -38.82
CA GLY A 168 29.15 -20.97 -38.99
C GLY A 168 28.76 -19.60 -39.52
N ASP A 169 27.55 -19.13 -39.24
CA ASP A 169 26.95 -17.94 -39.86
C ASP A 169 26.84 -16.77 -38.86
N VAL A 170 27.21 -15.55 -39.28
CA VAL A 170 27.14 -14.36 -38.43
C VAL A 170 26.74 -13.10 -39.23
N LEU A 171 26.05 -12.16 -38.59
CA LEU A 171 25.71 -10.87 -39.19
C LEU A 171 26.90 -9.89 -39.18
N ALA A 172 27.05 -9.08 -40.24
CA ALA A 172 28.16 -8.16 -40.45
C ALA A 172 28.37 -7.13 -39.30
N ASP A 173 27.28 -6.69 -38.67
CA ASP A 173 27.32 -5.77 -37.53
C ASP A 173 27.64 -6.47 -36.20
N GLU A 174 27.60 -7.80 -36.15
CA GLU A 174 27.84 -8.60 -34.96
C GLU A 174 29.28 -9.15 -34.93
N ALA A 175 29.78 -9.67 -36.06
CA ALA A 175 31.12 -10.25 -36.20
C ALA A 175 32.23 -9.38 -35.57
N ARG A 176 32.28 -8.09 -35.95
CA ARG A 176 33.29 -7.14 -35.43
C ARG A 176 33.15 -6.85 -33.92
N ARG A 177 31.97 -7.01 -33.33
CA ARG A 177 31.76 -6.85 -31.88
C ARG A 177 32.11 -8.14 -31.14
N ALA A 178 31.63 -9.28 -31.62
CA ALA A 178 31.91 -10.60 -31.09
C ALA A 178 33.42 -10.90 -31.04
N ARG A 179 34.17 -10.67 -32.13
CA ARG A 179 35.63 -10.84 -32.17
C ARG A 179 36.35 -10.05 -31.08
N ARG A 180 35.98 -8.78 -30.88
CA ARG A 180 36.59 -7.90 -29.87
C ARG A 180 36.18 -8.25 -28.43
N GLY A 181 35.00 -8.83 -28.22
CA GLY A 181 34.58 -9.38 -26.94
C GLY A 181 35.39 -10.63 -26.59
N ILE A 182 35.43 -11.59 -27.51
CA ILE A 182 36.11 -12.89 -27.33
C ILE A 182 37.63 -12.70 -27.15
N GLY A 183 38.27 -11.83 -27.93
CA GLY A 183 39.69 -11.50 -27.76
C GLY A 183 40.06 -10.82 -26.42
N ARG A 184 39.08 -10.50 -25.57
CA ARG A 184 39.28 -9.98 -24.20
C ARG A 184 39.01 -11.04 -23.11
N VAL A 185 38.59 -12.25 -23.48
CA VAL A 185 38.33 -13.34 -22.53
C VAL A 185 39.66 -13.86 -21.94
N PRO A 186 39.85 -13.86 -20.61
CA PRO A 186 41.09 -14.35 -19.99
C PRO A 186 41.35 -15.83 -20.32
N GLY A 187 42.45 -16.08 -21.02
CA GLY A 187 42.86 -17.40 -21.54
C GLY A 187 42.97 -17.44 -23.06
N VAL A 188 42.26 -16.57 -23.78
CA VAL A 188 42.35 -16.47 -25.25
C VAL A 188 43.67 -15.84 -25.65
N ARG A 189 44.43 -16.55 -26.50
CA ARG A 189 45.69 -16.10 -27.11
C ARG A 189 45.51 -15.57 -28.53
N GLY A 190 44.49 -16.04 -29.23
CA GLY A 190 44.14 -15.63 -30.58
C GLY A 190 42.71 -16.05 -30.94
N VAL A 191 42.17 -15.43 -31.98
CA VAL A 191 40.85 -15.76 -32.55
C VAL A 191 41.01 -15.94 -34.05
N ASP A 192 40.73 -17.16 -34.52
CA ASP A 192 40.68 -17.56 -35.93
C ASP A 192 39.23 -17.50 -36.43
N GLU A 193 38.97 -16.63 -37.40
CA GLU A 193 37.64 -16.35 -37.93
C GLU A 193 37.39 -17.15 -39.21
N ARG A 194 36.58 -18.22 -39.10
CA ARG A 194 36.15 -19.07 -40.22
C ARG A 194 34.63 -19.09 -40.39
N TRP A 195 33.96 -18.03 -39.95
CA TRP A 195 32.52 -17.82 -40.12
C TRP A 195 32.19 -17.10 -41.44
N THR A 196 31.02 -17.41 -41.99
CA THR A 196 30.45 -16.72 -43.15
C THR A 196 29.70 -15.47 -42.67
N VAL A 197 30.07 -14.31 -43.20
CA VAL A 197 29.51 -13.02 -42.79
C VAL A 197 28.39 -12.58 -43.73
N HIS A 198 27.17 -12.50 -43.21
CA HIS A 198 25.97 -12.11 -43.95
C HIS A 198 25.58 -10.66 -43.67
N ARG A 199 25.02 -9.95 -44.66
CA ARG A 199 24.58 -8.55 -44.50
C ARG A 199 23.27 -8.42 -43.70
N ASP A 200 22.39 -9.40 -43.85
CA ASP A 200 21.10 -9.52 -43.17
C ASP A 200 20.77 -11.00 -42.94
N SER A 201 19.64 -11.29 -42.28
CA SER A 201 19.19 -12.65 -41.94
C SER A 201 18.27 -13.29 -42.98
N THR A 202 18.10 -12.66 -44.15
CA THR A 202 17.13 -13.10 -45.16
C THR A 202 17.72 -14.25 -45.98
N GLY A 203 16.98 -15.35 -46.11
CA GLY A 203 17.44 -16.53 -46.87
C GLY A 203 18.44 -17.46 -46.17
N VAL A 204 18.88 -17.18 -44.94
CA VAL A 204 19.77 -18.06 -44.15
C VAL A 204 18.98 -18.71 -43.01
N PRO A 205 18.59 -20.01 -43.10
CA PRO A 205 17.74 -20.66 -42.10
C PRO A 205 18.29 -20.62 -40.66
N ARG A 206 19.62 -20.68 -40.50
CA ARG A 206 20.31 -20.61 -39.20
C ARG A 206 20.28 -19.23 -38.51
N LEU A 207 19.92 -18.17 -39.25
CA LEU A 207 19.83 -16.80 -38.74
C LEU A 207 18.38 -16.29 -38.60
N GLN A 208 17.39 -17.17 -38.72
CA GLN A 208 15.98 -16.78 -38.57
C GLN A 208 15.52 -16.91 -37.11
N GLY A 209 14.86 -15.85 -36.61
CA GLY A 209 14.29 -15.79 -35.27
C GLY A 209 14.57 -14.44 -34.59
N ALA A 210 13.51 -13.75 -34.18
CA ALA A 210 13.62 -12.42 -33.58
C ALA A 210 13.95 -12.48 -32.08
N ARG A 211 15.24 -12.48 -31.75
CA ARG A 211 15.72 -12.08 -30.41
C ARG A 211 16.46 -10.75 -30.55
N ARG A 212 16.23 -9.80 -29.64
CA ARG A 212 17.07 -8.59 -29.57
C ARG A 212 18.29 -8.91 -28.70
N PRO A 213 19.52 -8.56 -29.11
CA PRO A 213 20.69 -8.78 -28.28
C PRO A 213 20.56 -7.96 -26.98
N ARG A 214 20.56 -8.65 -25.84
CA ARG A 214 20.53 -8.00 -24.52
C ARG A 214 21.88 -7.33 -24.28
N GLN A 215 21.95 -6.01 -24.45
CA GLN A 215 23.09 -5.24 -23.92
C GLN A 215 23.13 -5.42 -22.40
N PRO A 216 24.23 -5.94 -21.81
CA PRO A 216 24.34 -6.06 -20.36
C PRO A 216 24.55 -4.68 -19.75
N VAL A 217 23.46 -4.06 -19.31
CA VAL A 217 23.52 -2.89 -18.42
C VAL A 217 24.13 -3.36 -17.10
N PRO A 218 25.27 -2.80 -16.65
CA PRO A 218 25.88 -3.15 -15.36
C PRO A 218 24.86 -3.09 -14.24
N GLU A 219 24.91 -4.02 -13.29
CA GLU A 219 23.85 -4.21 -12.29
C GLU A 219 23.52 -2.92 -11.51
N LEU A 220 24.56 -2.14 -11.15
CA LEU A 220 24.43 -0.83 -10.50
C LEU A 220 23.68 0.24 -11.34
N LEU A 221 23.61 0.08 -12.66
CA LEU A 221 22.89 0.96 -13.59
C LEU A 221 21.49 0.45 -13.97
N GLN A 222 21.09 -0.75 -13.52
CA GLN A 222 19.74 -1.28 -13.76
C GLN A 222 18.67 -0.51 -12.96
N GLN A 223 17.41 -0.59 -13.39
CA GLN A 223 16.29 0.14 -12.75
C GLN A 223 15.93 -0.45 -11.38
N HIS A 224 16.08 -1.76 -11.23
CA HIS A 224 15.96 -2.51 -9.98
C HIS A 224 17.25 -3.30 -9.75
N TRP A 225 17.71 -3.35 -8.51
CA TRP A 225 18.90 -4.10 -8.08
C TRP A 225 18.47 -5.42 -7.41
N SER A 226 19.27 -6.47 -7.59
CA SER A 226 19.09 -7.72 -6.86
C SER A 226 19.29 -7.52 -5.34
N PRO A 227 18.79 -8.43 -4.48
CA PRO A 227 19.05 -8.37 -3.04
C PRO A 227 20.54 -8.26 -2.69
N ALA A 228 21.41 -8.99 -3.42
CA ALA A 228 22.86 -8.94 -3.25
C ALA A 228 23.44 -7.57 -3.66
N ALA A 229 23.01 -6.99 -4.79
CA ALA A 229 23.45 -5.67 -5.21
C ALA A 229 22.98 -4.56 -4.26
N ARG A 230 21.77 -4.68 -3.69
CA ARG A 230 21.27 -3.79 -2.63
C ARG A 230 22.13 -3.89 -1.37
N PHE A 231 22.46 -5.11 -0.92
CA PHE A 231 23.33 -5.32 0.24
C PHE A 231 24.73 -4.70 0.04
N VAL A 232 25.37 -4.95 -1.10
CA VAL A 232 26.70 -4.39 -1.42
C VAL A 232 26.67 -2.87 -1.53
N ALA A 233 25.65 -2.29 -2.17
CA ALA A 233 25.52 -0.84 -2.29
C ALA A 233 25.16 -0.15 -0.96
N GLY A 234 24.33 -0.78 -0.13
CA GLY A 234 23.95 -0.28 1.20
C GLY A 234 25.13 -0.29 2.18
N THR A 235 25.86 -1.40 2.25
CA THR A 235 27.09 -1.51 3.07
C THR A 235 28.19 -0.56 2.59
N SER A 236 28.38 -0.42 1.26
CA SER A 236 29.30 0.58 0.69
C SER A 236 28.87 2.01 1.01
N GLY A 237 27.56 2.30 0.98
CA GLY A 237 27.01 3.60 1.35
C GLY A 237 27.27 3.96 2.81
N ALA A 238 27.06 3.01 3.73
CA ALA A 238 27.36 3.17 5.15
C ALA A 238 28.87 3.30 5.43
N ALA A 239 29.71 2.56 4.71
CA ALA A 239 31.17 2.69 4.81
C ALA A 239 31.65 4.08 4.33
N LEU A 240 31.13 4.58 3.21
CA LEU A 240 31.45 5.94 2.73
C LEU A 240 30.98 7.02 3.72
N TRP A 241 29.78 6.87 4.29
CA TRP A 241 29.24 7.81 5.28
C TRP A 241 30.04 7.82 6.60
N THR A 242 30.46 6.65 7.09
CA THR A 242 31.29 6.57 8.31
C THR A 242 32.73 7.06 8.08
N VAL A 243 33.31 6.83 6.90
CA VAL A 243 34.64 7.34 6.54
C VAL A 243 34.61 8.85 6.26
N SER A 244 33.50 9.41 5.79
CA SER A 244 33.42 10.84 5.45
C SER A 244 33.65 11.76 6.65
N GLY A 245 33.35 11.32 7.87
CA GLY A 245 33.66 12.05 9.11
C GLY A 245 35.15 12.19 9.42
N ARG A 246 36.03 11.44 8.73
CA ARG A 246 37.50 11.52 8.85
C ARG A 246 38.18 12.34 7.75
N LEU A 247 37.40 12.91 6.82
CA LEU A 247 37.92 13.72 5.72
C LEU A 247 37.78 15.22 6.00
N PRO A 248 38.69 16.07 5.48
CA PRO A 248 38.51 17.52 5.55
C PRO A 248 37.28 17.97 4.74
N ARG A 249 36.69 19.12 5.11
CA ARG A 249 35.68 19.79 4.28
C ARG A 249 36.39 20.45 3.08
N PRO A 250 35.85 20.39 1.85
CA PRO A 250 34.53 19.89 1.46
C PRO A 250 34.47 18.38 1.11
N ALA A 251 35.58 17.65 1.09
CA ALA A 251 35.61 16.22 0.72
C ALA A 251 34.69 15.35 1.60
N SER A 252 34.60 15.67 2.90
CA SER A 252 33.62 15.08 3.84
C SER A 252 32.18 15.15 3.32
N TRP A 253 31.75 16.29 2.79
CA TRP A 253 30.38 16.47 2.27
C TRP A 253 30.16 15.70 0.97
N ALA A 254 31.13 15.70 0.07
CA ALA A 254 31.05 14.96 -1.19
C ALA A 254 30.96 13.43 -0.96
N VAL A 255 31.84 12.89 -0.11
CA VAL A 255 31.87 11.45 0.21
C VAL A 255 30.67 11.04 1.06
N GLY A 256 30.29 11.86 2.05
CA GLY A 256 29.11 11.61 2.89
C GLY A 256 27.80 11.64 2.11
N GLY A 257 27.65 12.61 1.19
CA GLY A 257 26.50 12.71 0.30
C GLY A 257 26.41 11.55 -0.69
N ALA A 258 27.54 11.12 -1.27
CA ALA A 258 27.60 9.94 -2.14
C ALA A 258 27.23 8.65 -1.38
N GLY A 259 27.74 8.49 -0.15
CA GLY A 259 27.40 7.36 0.74
C GLY A 259 25.91 7.32 1.10
N ALA A 260 25.34 8.46 1.48
CA ALA A 260 23.91 8.59 1.77
C ALA A 260 23.03 8.27 0.53
N LEU A 261 23.37 8.78 -0.66
CA LEU A 261 22.63 8.50 -1.89
C LEU A 261 22.65 7.00 -2.26
N LEU A 262 23.79 6.32 -2.07
CA LEU A 262 23.93 4.88 -2.27
C LEU A 262 23.07 4.07 -1.28
N ALA A 263 23.09 4.44 0.01
CA ALA A 263 22.28 3.80 1.03
C ALA A 263 20.78 3.98 0.79
N VAL A 264 20.32 5.20 0.48
CA VAL A 264 18.92 5.50 0.16
C VAL A 264 18.46 4.74 -1.08
N ARG A 265 19.30 4.63 -2.12
CA ARG A 265 18.97 3.82 -3.30
C ARG A 265 18.91 2.33 -2.99
N ALA A 266 19.83 1.79 -2.20
CA ALA A 266 19.81 0.40 -1.77
C ALA A 266 18.54 0.05 -0.98
N ALA A 267 18.11 0.95 -0.08
CA ALA A 267 16.88 0.80 0.69
C ALA A 267 15.63 0.85 -0.22
N THR A 268 15.48 1.92 -1.01
CA THR A 268 14.27 2.17 -1.84
C THR A 268 14.16 1.34 -3.11
N ASN A 269 15.28 0.80 -3.62
CA ASN A 269 15.37 0.13 -4.93
C ASN A 269 14.86 0.98 -6.12
N LEU A 270 14.90 2.32 -5.99
CA LEU A 270 14.49 3.28 -7.01
C LEU A 270 15.70 3.84 -7.78
N PRO A 271 15.57 4.15 -9.09
CA PRO A 271 16.65 4.76 -9.86
C PRO A 271 16.96 6.19 -9.35
N ILE A 272 18.25 6.56 -9.34
CA ILE A 272 18.74 7.89 -8.87
C ILE A 272 17.93 9.06 -9.43
N ARG A 273 17.53 9.01 -10.72
CA ARG A 273 16.75 10.07 -11.37
C ARG A 273 15.36 10.32 -10.74
N ARG A 274 14.79 9.33 -10.02
CA ARG A 274 13.56 9.50 -9.21
C ARG A 274 13.86 10.02 -7.80
N LEU A 275 15.07 9.75 -7.27
CA LEU A 275 15.51 10.19 -5.94
C LEU A 275 15.99 11.66 -5.93
N THR A 276 16.58 12.16 -7.02
CA THR A 276 17.18 13.50 -7.07
C THR A 276 16.25 14.59 -7.64
N GLY A 277 15.02 14.27 -8.03
CA GLY A 277 14.02 15.21 -8.58
C GLY A 277 14.32 15.79 -9.98
N VAL A 278 15.60 15.95 -10.34
CA VAL A 278 16.06 16.49 -11.62
C VAL A 278 15.58 15.59 -12.78
N THR A 279 14.63 16.08 -13.56
CA THR A 279 13.99 15.43 -14.74
C THR A 279 13.08 14.23 -14.47
N ALA A 280 12.60 14.03 -13.24
CA ALA A 280 11.49 13.13 -12.98
C ALA A 280 10.17 13.77 -13.45
N GLY A 281 9.76 13.50 -14.69
CA GLY A 281 8.46 13.94 -15.20
C GLY A 281 7.30 13.39 -14.36
N ARG A 282 6.21 14.17 -14.26
CA ARG A 282 4.96 13.90 -13.51
C ARG A 282 4.30 12.56 -13.88
N ARG A 283 4.82 11.44 -13.38
CA ARG A 283 4.21 10.12 -13.52
C ARG A 283 3.94 9.56 -12.13
N ALA A 284 2.66 9.58 -11.79
CA ALA A 284 2.12 8.88 -10.64
C ALA A 284 2.55 7.41 -10.66
N VAL A 285 2.70 6.82 -9.48
CA VAL A 285 2.79 5.37 -9.33
C VAL A 285 1.39 4.81 -9.60
N ASP A 286 1.32 3.79 -10.43
CA ASP A 286 0.09 3.14 -10.85
C ASP A 286 0.19 1.67 -10.44
N VAL A 287 -0.72 1.24 -9.57
CA VAL A 287 -0.78 -0.10 -8.99
C VAL A 287 -2.09 -0.70 -9.46
N GLN A 288 -2.04 -1.91 -10.01
CA GLN A 288 -3.22 -2.65 -10.46
C GLN A 288 -3.07 -4.11 -10.10
N ASP A 289 -4.14 -4.73 -9.61
CA ASP A 289 -4.24 -6.18 -9.44
C ASP A 289 -5.71 -6.61 -9.58
N SER A 290 -5.92 -7.91 -9.81
CA SER A 290 -7.25 -8.48 -9.97
C SER A 290 -7.32 -9.91 -9.44
N ILE A 291 -8.46 -10.28 -8.88
CA ILE A 291 -8.70 -11.62 -8.35
C ILE A 291 -10.10 -12.12 -8.71
N SER A 292 -10.24 -13.42 -8.98
CA SER A 292 -11.54 -14.07 -9.16
C SER A 292 -12.05 -14.62 -7.82
N VAL A 293 -13.30 -14.29 -7.50
CA VAL A 293 -13.99 -14.67 -6.26
C VAL A 293 -15.28 -15.42 -6.64
N ALA A 294 -15.55 -16.56 -6.00
CA ALA A 294 -16.74 -17.38 -6.20
C ALA A 294 -17.96 -16.80 -5.46
N ALA A 295 -18.35 -15.60 -5.87
CA ALA A 295 -19.56 -14.92 -5.41
C ALA A 295 -20.13 -14.04 -6.53
N SER A 296 -21.41 -13.73 -6.45
CA SER A 296 -22.06 -12.81 -7.39
C SER A 296 -21.61 -11.35 -7.13
N PRO A 297 -21.75 -10.46 -8.13
CA PRO A 297 -21.41 -9.04 -7.98
C PRO A 297 -22.20 -8.38 -6.86
N GLU A 298 -23.44 -8.78 -6.64
CA GLU A 298 -24.32 -8.24 -5.59
C GLU A 298 -23.82 -8.63 -4.19
N ARG A 299 -23.42 -9.90 -3.99
CA ARG A 299 -22.82 -10.36 -2.72
C ARG A 299 -21.47 -9.69 -2.47
N LEU A 300 -20.69 -9.38 -3.50
CA LEU A 300 -19.45 -8.60 -3.33
C LEU A 300 -19.72 -7.13 -3.03
N TRP A 301 -20.76 -6.56 -3.63
CA TRP A 301 -21.10 -5.15 -3.47
C TRP A 301 -21.72 -4.83 -2.10
N SER A 302 -22.38 -5.77 -1.43
CA SER A 302 -22.84 -5.56 -0.04
C SER A 302 -21.67 -5.29 0.92
N PHE A 303 -20.48 -5.84 0.66
CA PHE A 303 -19.27 -5.57 1.46
C PHE A 303 -18.47 -4.38 0.91
N LEU A 304 -18.19 -4.35 -0.40
CA LEU A 304 -17.33 -3.31 -1.01
C LEU A 304 -18.04 -1.96 -1.21
N GLY A 305 -19.37 -1.94 -1.27
CA GLY A 305 -20.19 -0.75 -1.44
C GLY A 305 -20.39 0.05 -0.15
N ASP A 306 -20.20 -0.58 1.01
CA ASP A 306 -20.13 0.08 2.31
C ASP A 306 -18.75 -0.10 2.94
N TYR A 307 -17.87 0.85 2.61
CA TYR A 307 -16.50 0.85 3.08
C TYR A 307 -16.34 1.06 4.59
N SER A 308 -17.41 1.35 5.35
CA SER A 308 -17.36 1.38 6.82
C SER A 308 -16.96 0.04 7.44
N THR A 309 -17.19 -1.07 6.73
CA THR A 309 -16.82 -2.44 7.14
C THR A 309 -15.37 -2.82 6.87
N LEU A 310 -14.62 -2.00 6.13
CA LEU A 310 -13.25 -2.33 5.73
C LEU A 310 -12.20 -2.39 6.85
N PRO A 311 -12.29 -1.65 7.99
CA PRO A 311 -11.30 -1.75 9.06
C PRO A 311 -11.12 -3.18 9.62
N GLY A 312 -12.21 -3.92 9.82
CA GLY A 312 -12.13 -5.30 10.31
C GLY A 312 -11.66 -6.32 9.26
N LEU A 313 -11.75 -6.00 7.97
CA LEU A 313 -11.29 -6.88 6.88
C LEU A 313 -9.85 -6.59 6.44
N LEU A 314 -9.44 -5.31 6.50
CA LEU A 314 -8.17 -4.79 5.97
C LEU A 314 -7.37 -4.13 7.12
N PRO A 315 -6.32 -4.77 7.68
CA PRO A 315 -5.68 -4.33 8.91
C PRO A 315 -4.85 -3.05 8.77
N ASP A 316 -4.53 -2.64 7.54
CA ASP A 316 -3.89 -1.34 7.26
C ASP A 316 -4.93 -0.19 7.30
N VAL A 317 -6.24 -0.46 7.35
CA VAL A 317 -7.31 0.52 7.55
C VAL A 317 -7.67 0.53 9.04
N LEU A 318 -7.35 1.61 9.74
CA LEU A 318 -7.56 1.72 11.18
C LEU A 318 -8.96 2.25 11.55
N ASP A 319 -9.50 3.14 10.71
CA ASP A 319 -10.80 3.78 10.90
C ASP A 319 -11.25 4.41 9.57
N VAL A 320 -12.54 4.35 9.25
CA VAL A 320 -13.12 5.05 8.11
C VAL A 320 -14.56 5.48 8.41
N ARG A 321 -14.83 6.77 8.29
CA ARG A 321 -16.15 7.37 8.51
C ARG A 321 -16.65 8.06 7.25
N ARG A 322 -17.87 7.77 6.83
CA ARG A 322 -18.56 8.48 5.74
C ARG A 322 -19.12 9.82 6.25
N SER A 323 -19.04 10.87 5.45
CA SER A 323 -19.67 12.15 5.77
C SER A 323 -21.20 12.10 5.60
N PRO A 324 -21.96 12.99 6.27
CA PRO A 324 -23.43 13.00 6.18
C PRO A 324 -23.99 13.26 4.76
N ASP A 325 -23.18 13.82 3.85
CA ASP A 325 -23.55 14.01 2.44
C ASP A 325 -23.42 12.73 1.59
N GLY A 326 -22.90 11.64 2.17
CA GLY A 326 -22.65 10.35 1.51
C GLY A 326 -21.56 10.37 0.43
N ARG A 327 -20.95 11.53 0.14
CA ARG A 327 -20.03 11.71 -1.01
C ARG A 327 -18.57 11.80 -0.62
N ARG A 328 -18.27 12.01 0.67
CA ARG A 328 -16.92 12.02 1.20
C ARG A 328 -16.74 10.96 2.28
N SER A 329 -15.47 10.64 2.53
CA SER A 329 -15.06 9.68 3.52
C SER A 329 -13.74 10.15 4.16
N HIS A 330 -13.69 10.04 5.48
CA HIS A 330 -12.54 10.37 6.32
C HIS A 330 -11.85 9.05 6.69
N TRP A 331 -10.59 8.89 6.29
CA TRP A 331 -9.85 7.65 6.48
C TRP A 331 -8.69 7.86 7.45
N VAL A 332 -8.41 6.82 8.25
CA VAL A 332 -7.19 6.67 9.04
C VAL A 332 -6.57 5.33 8.65
N VAL A 333 -5.34 5.34 8.16
CA VAL A 333 -4.61 4.14 7.72
C VAL A 333 -3.29 4.00 8.47
N ALA A 334 -2.85 2.76 8.64
CA ALA A 334 -1.57 2.42 9.24
C ALA A 334 -0.42 2.96 8.37
N GLY A 335 0.53 3.65 8.98
CA GLY A 335 1.65 4.26 8.28
C GLY A 335 3.03 3.77 8.75
N PRO A 336 4.10 4.40 8.20
CA PRO A 336 5.47 4.00 8.47
C PRO A 336 5.75 3.99 9.97
N ALA A 337 6.33 2.89 10.47
CA ALA A 337 6.61 2.69 11.89
C ALA A 337 5.38 2.83 12.82
N GLY A 338 4.17 2.56 12.32
CA GLY A 338 2.92 2.58 13.09
C GLY A 338 2.29 3.97 13.23
N VAL A 339 2.84 5.00 12.58
CA VAL A 339 2.27 6.37 12.63
C VAL A 339 0.99 6.42 11.77
N PRO A 340 -0.19 6.71 12.33
CA PRO A 340 -1.44 6.74 11.56
C PRO A 340 -1.48 7.94 10.60
N VAL A 341 -1.89 7.70 9.36
CA VAL A 341 -2.06 8.74 8.34
C VAL A 341 -3.52 8.96 8.05
N ARG A 342 -3.92 10.23 8.00
CA ARG A 342 -5.31 10.67 7.82
C ARG A 342 -5.47 11.35 6.46
N PHE A 343 -6.56 11.07 5.77
CA PHE A 343 -6.91 11.74 4.51
C PHE A 343 -8.41 11.73 4.26
N ASP A 344 -8.89 12.70 3.47
CA ASP A 344 -10.25 12.74 2.98
C ASP A 344 -10.31 12.28 1.51
N ALA A 345 -11.27 11.43 1.18
CA ALA A 345 -11.57 11.00 -0.18
C ALA A 345 -13.01 11.36 -0.56
N GLU A 346 -13.22 11.70 -1.83
CA GLU A 346 -14.54 11.92 -2.44
C GLU A 346 -14.83 10.90 -3.54
N GLU A 347 -16.07 10.42 -3.59
CA GLU A 347 -16.58 9.51 -4.63
C GLU A 347 -16.71 10.28 -5.95
N THR A 348 -15.95 9.87 -6.97
CA THR A 348 -15.99 10.44 -8.32
C THR A 348 -16.97 9.70 -9.22
N ARG A 349 -17.21 8.41 -8.96
CA ARG A 349 -18.21 7.59 -9.65
C ARG A 349 -18.66 6.44 -8.76
N ARG A 350 -19.96 6.13 -8.81
CA ARG A 350 -20.56 4.95 -8.19
C ARG A 350 -21.59 4.37 -9.16
N GLU A 351 -21.43 3.10 -9.50
CA GLU A 351 -22.41 2.28 -10.21
C GLU A 351 -22.59 1.01 -9.38
N ASP A 352 -23.73 0.90 -8.68
CA ASP A 352 -23.95 -0.18 -7.72
C ASP A 352 -23.86 -1.57 -8.37
N GLY A 353 -23.19 -2.49 -7.69
CA GLY A 353 -22.84 -3.82 -8.21
C GLY A 353 -21.71 -3.85 -9.25
N ARG A 354 -21.08 -2.72 -9.60
CA ARG A 354 -20.16 -2.63 -10.77
C ARG A 354 -18.88 -1.82 -10.58
N GLU A 355 -18.96 -0.56 -10.18
CA GLU A 355 -17.79 0.34 -10.17
C GLU A 355 -17.87 1.36 -9.03
N LEU A 356 -16.81 1.43 -8.22
CA LEU A 356 -16.58 2.49 -7.24
C LEU A 356 -15.27 3.18 -7.58
N ALA A 357 -15.31 4.48 -7.88
CA ALA A 357 -14.14 5.30 -8.15
C ALA A 357 -14.08 6.50 -7.21
N TRP A 358 -12.87 6.83 -6.74
CA TRP A 358 -12.63 7.91 -5.78
C TRP A 358 -11.37 8.70 -6.09
N ARG A 359 -11.27 9.89 -5.50
CA ARG A 359 -10.03 10.67 -5.42
C ARG A 359 -9.90 11.31 -4.05
N THR A 360 -8.69 11.52 -3.57
CA THR A 360 -8.47 12.37 -2.40
C THR A 360 -8.81 13.82 -2.68
N VAL A 361 -9.31 14.52 -1.68
CA VAL A 361 -9.55 15.96 -1.73
C VAL A 361 -8.23 16.72 -1.93
N ASP A 362 -8.29 17.87 -2.61
CA ASP A 362 -7.11 18.65 -2.99
C ASP A 362 -6.29 19.09 -1.76
N ARG A 363 -4.97 19.19 -1.92
CA ARG A 363 -3.96 19.55 -0.88
C ARG A 363 -3.73 18.54 0.25
N GLN A 364 -4.33 17.36 0.20
CA GLN A 364 -4.01 16.26 1.12
C GLN A 364 -2.56 15.75 0.96
N LEU A 365 -1.96 15.25 2.05
CA LEU A 365 -0.58 14.75 2.08
C LEU A 365 -0.35 13.55 1.15
N VAL A 366 -1.40 12.76 0.90
CA VAL A 366 -1.37 11.52 0.10
C VAL A 366 -2.31 11.64 -1.09
N ALA A 367 -1.94 12.45 -2.09
CA ALA A 367 -2.74 12.64 -3.29
C ALA A 367 -2.86 11.35 -4.13
N HIS A 368 -4.04 10.73 -4.13
CA HIS A 368 -4.32 9.50 -4.87
C HIS A 368 -5.74 9.44 -5.45
N SER A 369 -5.94 8.54 -6.39
CA SER A 369 -7.21 8.20 -7.01
C SER A 369 -7.26 6.71 -7.26
N GLY A 370 -8.41 6.08 -7.00
CA GLY A 370 -8.57 4.65 -7.23
C GLY A 370 -9.89 4.31 -7.90
N VAL A 371 -9.96 3.08 -8.40
CA VAL A 371 -11.18 2.47 -8.91
C VAL A 371 -11.19 0.97 -8.60
N VAL A 372 -12.30 0.51 -8.04
CA VAL A 372 -12.66 -0.90 -7.87
C VAL A 372 -13.74 -1.21 -8.90
N ARG A 373 -13.56 -2.28 -9.67
CA ARG A 373 -14.54 -2.80 -10.61
C ARG A 373 -14.88 -4.25 -10.30
N LEU A 374 -16.15 -4.60 -10.49
CA LEU A 374 -16.69 -5.95 -10.40
C LEU A 374 -17.15 -6.34 -11.81
N ASP A 375 -16.37 -7.21 -12.46
CA ASP A 375 -16.70 -7.75 -13.78
C ASP A 375 -17.17 -9.22 -13.58
N PRO A 376 -18.44 -9.58 -13.90
CA PRO A 376 -18.96 -10.95 -13.72
C PRO A 376 -18.20 -11.97 -14.58
N GLU A 377 -18.05 -13.19 -14.07
CA GLU A 377 -17.39 -14.32 -14.75
C GLU A 377 -18.31 -15.55 -14.81
N ASP A 378 -17.96 -16.50 -15.68
CA ASP A 378 -18.66 -17.79 -15.78
C ASP A 378 -18.61 -18.58 -14.46
N GLY A 379 -19.64 -19.41 -14.23
CA GLY A 379 -19.71 -20.28 -13.05
C GLY A 379 -20.07 -19.55 -11.74
N GLY A 380 -20.73 -18.39 -11.82
CA GLY A 380 -21.17 -17.64 -10.63
C GLY A 380 -20.02 -16.93 -9.89
N ARG A 381 -18.90 -16.71 -10.57
CA ARG A 381 -17.74 -15.97 -10.05
C ARG A 381 -17.81 -14.51 -10.48
N THR A 382 -17.03 -13.67 -9.81
CA THR A 382 -16.84 -12.26 -10.16
C THR A 382 -15.37 -11.92 -10.04
N ARG A 383 -14.84 -11.18 -11.03
CA ARG A 383 -13.50 -10.62 -10.98
C ARG A 383 -13.54 -9.26 -10.31
N ILE A 384 -12.86 -9.13 -9.18
CA ILE A 384 -12.52 -7.83 -8.60
C ILE A 384 -11.29 -7.32 -9.32
N HIS A 385 -11.37 -6.14 -9.93
CA HIS A 385 -10.22 -5.44 -10.52
C HIS A 385 -10.02 -4.12 -9.79
N VAL A 386 -8.86 -3.93 -9.17
CA VAL A 386 -8.53 -2.71 -8.42
C VAL A 386 -7.36 -2.01 -9.09
N ARG A 387 -7.52 -0.70 -9.30
CA ARG A 387 -6.43 0.17 -9.74
C ARG A 387 -6.32 1.37 -8.81
N LEU A 388 -5.12 1.63 -8.32
CA LEU A 388 -4.77 2.74 -7.44
C LEU A 388 -3.62 3.54 -8.07
N THR A 389 -3.86 4.80 -8.35
CA THR A 389 -2.88 5.73 -8.91
C THR A 389 -2.57 6.82 -7.88
N TYR A 390 -1.31 6.99 -7.46
CA TYR A 390 -0.90 8.00 -6.47
C TYR A 390 0.32 8.79 -6.93
N ASN A 391 0.36 10.09 -6.61
CA ASN A 391 1.46 10.97 -6.98
C ASN A 391 2.31 11.33 -5.74
N PRO A 392 3.55 10.81 -5.59
CA PRO A 392 4.40 11.18 -4.46
C PRO A 392 4.79 12.67 -4.55
N MET A 393 4.42 13.44 -3.52
CA MET A 393 4.79 14.85 -3.37
C MET A 393 6.31 15.00 -3.19
N VAL A 394 6.88 16.12 -3.67
CA VAL A 394 8.33 16.38 -3.61
C VAL A 394 8.73 16.92 -2.23
N GLY A 395 9.84 16.44 -1.66
CA GLY A 395 10.40 16.89 -0.39
C GLY A 395 10.44 15.79 0.67
N ALA A 396 10.80 16.13 1.92
CA ALA A 396 10.94 15.17 3.02
C ALA A 396 9.65 14.36 3.29
N VAL A 397 8.48 14.94 2.99
CA VAL A 397 7.15 14.30 3.08
C VAL A 397 6.95 13.21 2.02
N GLY A 398 7.60 13.31 0.85
CA GLY A 398 7.50 12.32 -0.22
C GLY A 398 8.07 10.95 0.14
N HIS A 399 9.02 10.91 1.08
CA HIS A 399 9.56 9.66 1.61
C HIS A 399 8.50 8.88 2.40
N ALA A 400 7.69 9.57 3.21
CA ALA A 400 6.65 8.96 4.02
C ALA A 400 5.60 8.23 3.16
N VAL A 401 5.22 8.79 2.00
CA VAL A 401 4.24 8.18 1.08
C VAL A 401 4.77 6.94 0.38
N ALA A 402 6.05 6.91 0.04
CA ALA A 402 6.69 5.69 -0.49
C ALA A 402 6.79 4.58 0.56
N THR A 403 6.82 4.92 1.85
CA THR A 403 6.81 3.93 2.95
C THR A 403 5.42 3.57 3.47
N LEU A 404 4.38 4.40 3.24
CA LEU A 404 2.99 4.12 3.64
C LEU A 404 2.50 2.78 3.08
N PHE A 405 2.70 2.56 1.80
CA PHE A 405 2.35 1.31 1.13
C PHE A 405 3.48 0.25 1.18
N GLY A 406 4.50 0.46 2.02
CA GLY A 406 5.70 -0.38 2.09
C GLY A 406 6.57 -0.36 0.82
N ALA A 407 7.59 -1.23 0.80
CA ALA A 407 8.53 -1.32 -0.32
C ALA A 407 7.94 -1.95 -1.61
N ASP A 408 6.74 -2.53 -1.52
CA ASP A 408 6.00 -3.11 -2.64
C ASP A 408 4.47 -2.92 -2.45
N PRO A 409 3.87 -1.87 -3.05
CA PRO A 409 2.44 -1.59 -2.92
C PRO A 409 1.55 -2.59 -3.67
N ALA A 410 2.08 -3.28 -4.69
CA ALA A 410 1.32 -4.29 -5.42
C ALA A 410 1.15 -5.56 -4.58
N HIS A 411 2.18 -5.92 -3.81
CA HIS A 411 2.09 -7.05 -2.89
C HIS A 411 1.05 -6.83 -1.77
N ARG A 412 0.90 -5.60 -1.25
CA ARG A 412 -0.16 -5.30 -0.26
C ARG A 412 -1.55 -5.44 -0.86
N LEU A 413 -1.80 -4.78 -2.00
CA LEU A 413 -3.09 -4.90 -2.70
C LEU A 413 -3.47 -6.36 -3.00
N ARG A 414 -2.48 -7.19 -3.37
CA ARG A 414 -2.64 -8.64 -3.55
C ARG A 414 -3.07 -9.37 -2.28
N GLN A 415 -2.52 -9.00 -1.11
CA GLN A 415 -2.91 -9.57 0.19
C GLN A 415 -4.32 -9.15 0.59
N ASP A 416 -4.68 -7.87 0.43
CA ASP A 416 -6.02 -7.35 0.73
C ASP A 416 -7.09 -8.03 -0.13
N LEU A 417 -6.82 -8.20 -1.43
CA LEU A 417 -7.68 -8.95 -2.35
C LEU A 417 -7.82 -10.43 -1.97
N MET A 418 -6.77 -11.06 -1.42
CA MET A 418 -6.86 -12.43 -0.91
C MET A 418 -7.71 -12.52 0.37
N ARG A 419 -7.63 -11.54 1.27
CA ARG A 419 -8.50 -11.46 2.47
C ARG A 419 -9.98 -11.35 2.07
N ILE A 420 -10.30 -10.40 1.19
CA ILE A 420 -11.65 -10.21 0.63
C ILE A 420 -12.16 -11.51 -0.01
N LYS A 421 -11.34 -12.16 -0.85
CA LYS A 421 -11.68 -13.44 -1.47
C LYS A 421 -11.99 -14.51 -0.42
N SER A 422 -11.09 -14.71 0.55
CA SER A 422 -11.23 -15.76 1.56
C SER A 422 -12.49 -15.56 2.40
N PHE A 423 -12.74 -14.33 2.86
CA PHE A 423 -13.95 -13.99 3.62
C PHE A 423 -15.22 -14.28 2.82
N VAL A 424 -15.29 -13.82 1.57
CA VAL A 424 -16.51 -13.92 0.75
C VAL A 424 -16.80 -15.34 0.26
N GLU A 425 -15.75 -16.13 -0.07
CA GLU A 425 -15.89 -17.53 -0.53
C GLU A 425 -16.14 -18.53 0.62
N THR A 426 -15.57 -18.30 1.81
CA THR A 426 -15.67 -19.21 2.95
C THR A 426 -16.82 -18.88 3.90
N GLY A 427 -17.19 -17.59 4.00
CA GLY A 427 -18.16 -17.11 5.00
C GLY A 427 -17.65 -17.23 6.44
N ALA A 428 -18.42 -16.70 7.39
CA ALA A 428 -18.06 -16.80 8.80
C ALA A 428 -18.13 -18.24 9.32
N ALA A 429 -19.01 -19.08 8.77
CA ALA A 429 -19.15 -20.48 9.17
C ALA A 429 -17.84 -21.28 9.04
N GLY A 430 -17.13 -21.17 7.91
CA GLY A 430 -15.87 -21.88 7.70
C GLY A 430 -14.68 -21.28 8.47
N ILE A 431 -14.75 -20.01 8.87
CA ILE A 431 -13.79 -19.40 9.82
C ILE A 431 -13.98 -20.03 11.21
N VAL A 432 -15.24 -20.13 11.64
CA VAL A 432 -15.67 -20.67 12.95
C VAL A 432 -15.46 -22.18 13.07
N GLU A 433 -15.40 -22.92 11.95
CA GLU A 433 -14.99 -24.33 11.94
C GLU A 433 -13.56 -24.58 12.49
N ALA A 434 -12.67 -23.59 12.40
CA ALA A 434 -11.29 -23.68 12.91
C ALA A 434 -11.12 -23.19 14.37
N TRP A 435 -12.21 -22.84 15.04
CA TRP A 435 -12.21 -22.31 16.41
C TRP A 435 -12.36 -23.42 17.47
N PRO A 436 -11.96 -23.17 18.73
CA PRO A 436 -12.30 -24.05 19.86
C PRO A 436 -13.81 -24.22 19.99
N ALA A 437 -14.26 -25.39 20.48
CA ALA A 437 -15.67 -25.75 20.55
C ALA A 437 -16.50 -24.73 21.37
N GLU A 438 -15.90 -24.22 22.45
CA GLU A 438 -16.44 -23.22 23.36
C GLU A 438 -16.81 -21.92 22.64
N SER A 439 -15.88 -21.37 21.84
CA SER A 439 -16.12 -20.19 21.00
C SER A 439 -16.98 -20.51 19.77
N GLN A 440 -16.92 -21.75 19.28
CA GLN A 440 -17.60 -22.16 18.05
C GLN A 440 -19.13 -22.20 18.24
N GLU A 441 -19.61 -22.75 19.35
CA GLU A 441 -21.05 -22.78 19.67
C GLU A 441 -21.60 -21.37 19.85
N ALA A 442 -20.94 -20.55 20.66
CA ALA A 442 -21.32 -19.17 20.91
C ALA A 442 -21.33 -18.31 19.62
N ALA A 443 -20.31 -18.43 18.77
CA ALA A 443 -20.26 -17.72 17.49
C ALA A 443 -21.38 -18.14 16.53
N ARG A 444 -21.75 -19.44 16.51
CA ARG A 444 -22.88 -19.94 15.70
C ARG A 444 -24.22 -19.35 16.17
N LEU A 445 -24.46 -19.22 17.47
CA LEU A 445 -25.68 -18.58 17.98
C LEU A 445 -25.83 -17.14 17.48
N VAL A 446 -24.74 -16.36 17.42
CA VAL A 446 -24.76 -14.99 16.87
C VAL A 446 -24.99 -14.99 15.35
N ILE A 447 -24.39 -15.94 14.61
CA ILE A 447 -24.61 -16.12 13.17
C ILE A 447 -26.08 -16.50 12.88
N ASP A 448 -26.67 -17.42 13.65
CA ASP A 448 -28.05 -17.88 13.46
C ASP A 448 -29.07 -16.76 13.78
N GLN A 449 -28.74 -15.89 14.73
CA GLN A 449 -29.57 -14.75 15.15
C GLN A 449 -29.48 -13.55 14.19
N TYR A 450 -28.27 -13.19 13.73
CA TYR A 450 -28.00 -11.94 13.01
C TYR A 450 -27.51 -12.12 11.56
N GLY A 451 -27.28 -13.36 11.11
CA GLY A 451 -26.70 -13.66 9.81
C GLY A 451 -25.18 -13.49 9.78
N GLU A 452 -24.61 -13.38 8.58
CA GLU A 452 -23.17 -13.17 8.38
C GLU A 452 -22.69 -11.88 9.08
N PRO A 453 -21.52 -11.89 9.73
CA PRO A 453 -20.94 -10.71 10.36
C PRO A 453 -20.54 -9.65 9.33
N HIS A 454 -20.48 -8.41 9.80
CA HIS A 454 -20.01 -7.27 9.03
C HIS A 454 -18.49 -7.32 8.82
N GLU A 455 -17.76 -7.88 9.80
CA GLU A 455 -16.31 -8.08 9.74
C GLU A 455 -15.96 -9.50 10.22
N ALA A 456 -15.02 -10.16 9.55
CA ALA A 456 -14.51 -11.45 10.00
C ALA A 456 -13.01 -11.59 9.77
N THR A 457 -12.34 -12.13 10.80
CA THR A 457 -10.92 -12.47 10.84
C THR A 457 -10.77 -13.89 11.37
N GLU A 458 -9.58 -14.50 11.24
CA GLU A 458 -9.30 -15.80 11.85
C GLU A 458 -9.48 -15.85 13.38
N SER A 459 -9.52 -14.68 14.04
CA SER A 459 -9.60 -14.52 15.49
C SER A 459 -10.94 -14.00 16.01
N GLN A 460 -11.71 -13.25 15.20
CA GLN A 460 -12.91 -12.54 15.63
C GLN A 460 -13.93 -12.37 14.49
N LEU A 461 -15.22 -12.41 14.83
CA LEU A 461 -16.34 -11.99 14.00
C LEU A 461 -17.03 -10.80 14.66
N ILE A 462 -17.39 -9.77 13.89
CA ILE A 462 -17.99 -8.54 14.41
C ILE A 462 -19.25 -8.17 13.63
N TRP A 463 -20.32 -7.88 14.36
CA TRP A 463 -21.56 -7.32 13.84
C TRP A 463 -21.72 -5.91 14.40
N HIS A 464 -21.92 -4.91 13.53
CA HIS A 464 -22.18 -3.53 13.94
C HIS A 464 -23.67 -3.23 13.87
N GLN A 465 -24.18 -2.44 14.82
CA GLN A 465 -25.56 -1.91 14.81
C GLN A 465 -26.65 -2.98 14.62
N VAL A 466 -26.48 -4.16 15.23
CA VAL A 466 -27.45 -5.26 15.21
C VAL A 466 -28.27 -5.32 16.49
N GLY A 467 -29.57 -5.56 16.37
CA GLY A 467 -30.48 -5.56 17.53
C GLY A 467 -30.40 -4.22 18.29
N PRO A 468 -30.20 -4.25 19.62
CA PRO A 468 -29.98 -3.05 20.44
C PRO A 468 -28.49 -2.71 20.64
N TRP A 469 -27.57 -3.39 19.94
CA TRP A 469 -26.13 -3.30 20.21
C TRP A 469 -25.42 -2.28 19.32
N LYS A 470 -24.47 -1.55 19.92
CA LYS A 470 -23.49 -0.77 19.17
C LYS A 470 -22.67 -1.68 18.25
N ARG A 471 -22.20 -2.80 18.83
CA ARG A 471 -21.60 -3.94 18.14
C ARG A 471 -21.68 -5.21 18.99
N VAL A 472 -21.58 -6.37 18.35
CA VAL A 472 -21.37 -7.69 18.97
C VAL A 472 -20.09 -8.29 18.40
N VAL A 473 -19.25 -8.87 19.25
CA VAL A 473 -17.95 -9.47 18.89
C VAL A 473 -17.92 -10.91 19.39
N ALA A 474 -17.93 -11.88 18.47
CA ALA A 474 -17.59 -13.27 18.79
C ALA A 474 -16.08 -13.48 18.60
N SER A 475 -15.40 -14.10 19.56
CA SER A 475 -13.95 -14.28 19.56
C SER A 475 -13.53 -15.75 19.65
N ARG A 476 -12.49 -16.12 18.89
CA ARG A 476 -11.79 -17.41 18.98
C ARG A 476 -11.12 -17.62 20.34
N ALA A 477 -10.69 -16.54 20.97
CA ALA A 477 -10.21 -16.54 22.34
C ALA A 477 -11.43 -16.56 23.28
N PHE A 478 -11.39 -17.47 24.25
CA PHE A 478 -12.39 -17.59 25.31
C PHE A 478 -11.71 -17.57 26.68
N TYR A 479 -12.46 -17.16 27.71
CA TYR A 479 -11.97 -17.06 29.07
C TYR A 479 -12.90 -17.83 30.01
N GLN A 480 -12.36 -18.51 31.01
CA GLN A 480 -13.19 -19.21 32.00
C GLN A 480 -13.74 -18.20 33.02
N HIS A 481 -15.07 -18.13 33.12
CA HIS A 481 -15.77 -17.30 34.10
C HIS A 481 -16.55 -18.18 35.08
N ALA A 482 -16.50 -17.86 36.38
CA ALA A 482 -17.01 -18.71 37.45
C ALA A 482 -18.36 -18.25 38.05
N PHE A 483 -18.80 -17.03 37.75
CA PHE A 483 -20.03 -16.43 38.27
C PHE A 483 -21.07 -16.30 37.15
N PRO A 484 -22.38 -16.58 37.40
CA PRO A 484 -22.97 -17.17 38.60
C PRO A 484 -22.65 -18.67 38.75
N ALA A 485 -22.22 -19.31 37.67
CA ALA A 485 -21.73 -20.68 37.61
C ALA A 485 -20.63 -20.79 36.53
N PRO A 486 -19.75 -21.81 36.56
CA PRO A 486 -18.69 -21.97 35.57
C PRO A 486 -19.19 -22.04 34.13
N HIS A 487 -18.68 -21.15 33.27
CA HIS A 487 -18.90 -21.09 31.83
C HIS A 487 -17.71 -20.42 31.11
N PHE A 488 -17.84 -20.18 29.80
CA PHE A 488 -16.80 -19.58 28.97
C PHE A 488 -17.27 -18.30 28.27
N ASP A 489 -16.44 -17.26 28.35
CA ASP A 489 -16.72 -15.93 27.81
C ASP A 489 -16.09 -15.78 26.43
N SER A 490 -16.91 -15.75 25.39
CA SER A 490 -16.48 -15.71 23.98
C SER A 490 -17.30 -14.77 23.08
N VAL A 491 -18.47 -14.30 23.52
CA VAL A 491 -19.32 -13.32 22.83
C VAL A 491 -19.48 -12.07 23.69
N GLU A 492 -19.10 -10.92 23.14
CA GLU A 492 -19.15 -9.63 23.80
C GLU A 492 -20.13 -8.68 23.11
N SER A 493 -21.08 -8.14 23.87
CA SER A 493 -22.06 -7.18 23.39
C SER A 493 -21.78 -5.78 23.95
N PHE A 494 -21.79 -4.76 23.10
CA PHE A 494 -21.43 -3.39 23.43
C PHE A 494 -22.63 -2.44 23.31
N ILE A 495 -22.74 -1.47 24.21
CA ILE A 495 -23.74 -0.39 24.20
C ILE A 495 -23.08 0.98 24.41
N ASP A 496 -23.65 2.03 23.81
CA ASP A 496 -23.31 3.41 24.17
C ASP A 496 -23.97 3.75 25.52
N PHE A 497 -23.18 3.80 26.59
CA PHE A 497 -23.69 4.04 27.94
C PHE A 497 -22.67 4.77 28.80
N ARG A 498 -23.05 5.93 29.36
CA ARG A 498 -22.18 6.70 30.26
C ARG A 498 -22.36 6.24 31.71
N VAL A 499 -21.34 5.60 32.25
CA VAL A 499 -21.26 5.24 33.68
C VAL A 499 -20.66 6.40 34.48
N PRO A 500 -21.31 6.86 35.57
CA PRO A 500 -20.70 7.80 36.52
C PRO A 500 -19.45 7.19 37.18
N VAL A 501 -18.38 7.98 37.36
CA VAL A 501 -17.06 7.47 37.80
C VAL A 501 -17.15 6.77 39.16
N GLU A 502 -17.97 7.29 40.06
CA GLU A 502 -18.27 6.73 41.38
C GLU A 502 -18.91 5.33 41.32
N LYS A 503 -19.60 4.99 40.22
CA LYS A 503 -20.24 3.68 40.00
C LYS A 503 -19.32 2.62 39.41
N VAL A 504 -18.18 3.00 38.82
CA VAL A 504 -17.26 2.05 38.16
C VAL A 504 -16.78 0.97 39.14
N SER A 505 -16.46 1.33 40.38
CA SER A 505 -16.04 0.36 41.40
C SER A 505 -17.15 -0.64 41.75
N GLU A 506 -18.40 -0.19 41.86
CA GLU A 506 -19.55 -1.07 42.10
C GLU A 506 -19.75 -2.06 40.95
N LEU A 507 -19.60 -1.62 39.69
CA LEU A 507 -19.72 -2.50 38.52
C LEU A 507 -18.62 -3.56 38.48
N THR A 508 -17.36 -3.19 38.76
CA THR A 508 -16.26 -4.18 38.84
C THR A 508 -16.40 -5.18 39.99
N ALA A 509 -17.15 -4.84 41.04
CA ALA A 509 -17.49 -5.76 42.13
C ALA A 509 -18.73 -6.63 41.81
N PHE A 510 -19.59 -6.17 40.90
CA PHE A 510 -20.78 -6.89 40.44
C PHE A 510 -20.41 -8.05 39.52
N ASP A 511 -19.68 -7.80 38.45
CA ASP A 511 -19.33 -8.82 37.45
C ASP A 511 -17.99 -8.46 36.78
N GLY A 512 -17.08 -9.44 36.69
CA GLY A 512 -15.76 -9.24 36.09
C GLY A 512 -15.78 -9.12 34.56
N SER A 513 -16.87 -9.54 33.93
CA SER A 513 -17.06 -9.52 32.48
C SER A 513 -17.91 -8.35 32.01
N VAL A 514 -18.32 -7.44 32.91
CA VAL A 514 -18.87 -6.12 32.59
C VAL A 514 -17.73 -5.10 32.57
N MET A 515 -17.44 -4.53 31.40
CA MET A 515 -16.31 -3.63 31.16
C MET A 515 -16.80 -2.23 30.78
N VAL A 516 -16.13 -1.20 31.29
CA VAL A 516 -16.50 0.21 31.09
C VAL A 516 -15.36 0.96 30.40
N GLU A 517 -15.60 1.49 29.20
CA GLU A 517 -14.67 2.39 28.51
C GLU A 517 -15.22 3.83 28.50
N ARG A 518 -14.84 4.60 29.52
CA ARG A 518 -15.27 6.01 29.71
C ARG A 518 -14.92 6.90 28.51
N THR A 519 -13.71 6.74 27.95
CA THR A 519 -13.20 7.50 26.80
C THR A 519 -14.09 7.36 25.56
N ALA A 520 -14.50 6.13 25.23
CA ALA A 520 -15.39 5.85 24.11
C ALA A 520 -16.89 6.01 24.48
N GLY A 521 -17.22 6.08 25.77
CA GLY A 521 -18.59 6.21 26.27
C GLY A 521 -19.39 4.92 26.19
N GLU A 522 -18.73 3.77 26.29
CA GLU A 522 -19.37 2.47 26.11
C GLU A 522 -19.19 1.54 27.30
N VAL A 523 -20.16 0.63 27.44
CA VAL A 523 -20.12 -0.50 28.35
C VAL A 523 -20.29 -1.76 27.53
N SER A 524 -19.55 -2.81 27.86
CA SER A 524 -19.75 -4.14 27.31
C SER A 524 -20.01 -5.18 28.39
N ALA A 525 -20.65 -6.27 27.99
CA ALA A 525 -20.68 -7.51 28.74
C ALA A 525 -20.16 -8.63 27.83
N ARG A 526 -19.31 -9.51 28.36
CA ARG A 526 -18.85 -10.72 27.66
C ARG A 526 -19.37 -11.97 28.38
N CYS A 527 -19.88 -12.93 27.61
CA CYS A 527 -20.40 -14.19 28.14
C CYS A 527 -20.38 -15.30 27.07
N HIS A 528 -21.09 -16.39 27.32
CA HIS A 528 -21.28 -17.51 26.38
C HIS A 528 -22.37 -17.24 25.34
N ASP A 529 -23.33 -16.35 25.62
CA ASP A 529 -24.37 -15.93 24.68
C ASP A 529 -24.86 -14.48 24.89
N GLU A 530 -25.74 -14.04 24.00
CA GLU A 530 -26.36 -12.71 24.02
C GLU A 530 -27.35 -12.52 25.19
N GLN A 531 -28.02 -13.58 25.63
CA GLN A 531 -29.08 -13.51 26.66
C GLN A 531 -28.49 -13.25 28.04
N ALA A 532 -27.33 -13.84 28.33
CA ALA A 532 -26.54 -13.52 29.51
C ALA A 532 -25.96 -12.10 29.46
N ASN A 533 -25.57 -11.60 28.27
CA ASN A 533 -25.17 -10.20 28.10
C ASN A 533 -26.33 -9.22 28.37
N PHE A 534 -27.57 -9.54 27.97
CA PHE A 534 -28.76 -8.76 28.37
C PHE A 534 -28.93 -8.74 29.90
N LEU A 535 -28.80 -9.87 30.57
CA LEU A 535 -28.93 -9.97 32.04
C LEU A 535 -27.88 -9.12 32.76
N ALA A 536 -26.61 -9.25 32.37
CA ALA A 536 -25.50 -8.49 32.93
C ALA A 536 -25.70 -6.97 32.75
N LEU A 537 -26.06 -6.51 31.54
CA LEU A 537 -26.21 -5.08 31.25
C LEU A 537 -27.49 -4.47 31.86
N ASN A 538 -28.57 -5.24 31.98
CA ASN A 538 -29.76 -4.80 32.71
C ASN A 538 -29.49 -4.61 34.21
N LEU A 539 -28.75 -5.53 34.83
CA LEU A 539 -28.36 -5.44 36.24
C LEU A 539 -27.30 -4.35 36.49
N MET A 540 -26.39 -4.13 35.54
CA MET A 540 -25.47 -2.99 35.51
C MET A 540 -26.25 -1.66 35.58
N ASN A 541 -27.28 -1.49 34.74
CA ASN A 541 -28.12 -0.30 34.76
C ASN A 541 -28.87 -0.14 36.10
N ASP A 542 -29.36 -1.23 36.70
CA ASP A 542 -30.01 -1.18 38.03
C ASP A 542 -29.04 -0.72 39.13
N ILE A 543 -27.75 -1.07 39.05
CA ILE A 543 -26.70 -0.57 39.98
C ILE A 543 -26.41 0.91 39.74
N VAL A 544 -26.21 1.30 38.48
CA VAL A 544 -25.90 2.70 38.12
C VAL A 544 -27.03 3.65 38.52
N THR A 545 -28.29 3.24 38.31
CA THR A 545 -29.48 4.01 38.71
C THR A 545 -29.80 3.93 40.21
N GLY A 546 -29.10 3.09 40.98
CA GLY A 546 -29.35 2.87 42.40
C GLY A 546 -30.62 2.07 42.71
N ALA A 547 -31.23 1.44 41.71
CA ALA A 547 -32.37 0.54 41.88
C ALA A 547 -31.99 -0.80 42.58
N LYS A 548 -30.71 -1.18 42.53
CA LYS A 548 -30.15 -2.35 43.24
C LYS A 548 -28.77 -2.05 43.81
N THR A 549 -28.42 -2.69 44.93
CA THR A 549 -27.02 -2.84 45.36
C THR A 549 -26.32 -3.96 44.58
N VAL A 550 -24.99 -4.01 44.64
CA VAL A 550 -24.17 -5.06 44.02
C VAL A 550 -24.60 -6.46 44.46
N GLU A 551 -24.87 -6.66 45.75
CA GLU A 551 -25.30 -7.95 46.32
C GLU A 551 -26.68 -8.36 45.81
N GLN A 552 -27.62 -7.41 45.74
CA GLN A 552 -28.96 -7.64 45.21
C GLN A 552 -28.92 -7.96 43.71
N ALA A 553 -28.05 -7.30 42.95
CA ALA A 553 -27.84 -7.57 41.54
C ALA A 553 -27.22 -8.97 41.33
N ARG A 554 -26.19 -9.35 42.09
CA ARG A 554 -25.58 -10.69 42.03
C ARG A 554 -26.58 -11.79 42.42
N ALA A 555 -27.42 -11.55 43.42
CA ALA A 555 -28.50 -12.46 43.80
C ALA A 555 -29.55 -12.61 42.68
N ARG A 556 -29.98 -11.50 42.05
CA ARG A 556 -30.94 -11.56 40.93
C ARG A 556 -30.36 -12.23 39.69
N TYR A 557 -29.06 -12.06 39.42
CA TYR A 557 -28.38 -12.78 38.34
C TYR A 557 -28.51 -14.30 38.55
N ALA A 558 -28.16 -14.80 39.74
CA ALA A 558 -28.25 -16.22 40.06
C ALA A 558 -29.70 -16.76 40.00
N GLU A 559 -30.68 -15.95 40.38
CA GLU A 559 -32.11 -16.28 40.27
C GLU A 559 -32.55 -16.44 38.80
N GLU A 560 -32.33 -15.42 37.95
CA GLU A 560 -32.68 -15.46 36.52
C GLU A 560 -31.97 -16.63 35.80
N PHE A 561 -30.70 -16.89 36.11
CA PHE A 561 -29.94 -18.00 35.54
C PHE A 561 -30.52 -19.39 35.92
N LEU A 562 -31.02 -19.54 37.15
CA LEU A 562 -31.72 -20.75 37.57
C LEU A 562 -33.10 -20.88 36.92
N ASP A 563 -33.81 -19.78 36.76
CA ASP A 563 -35.15 -19.74 36.15
C ASP A 563 -35.10 -20.01 34.64
N HIS A 564 -34.07 -19.53 33.94
CA HIS A 564 -33.77 -19.90 32.57
C HIS A 564 -33.61 -21.42 32.44
N ARG A 565 -32.81 -22.05 33.31
CA ARG A 565 -32.63 -23.52 33.35
C ARG A 565 -33.92 -24.28 33.70
N ARG A 566 -34.85 -23.66 34.43
CA ARG A 566 -36.19 -24.18 34.72
C ARG A 566 -37.19 -23.93 33.57
N LYS A 567 -36.78 -23.24 32.49
CA LYS A 567 -37.65 -22.77 31.39
C LYS A 567 -38.79 -21.86 31.87
N GLN A 568 -38.52 -21.06 32.90
CA GLN A 568 -39.41 -20.01 33.38
C GLN A 568 -39.12 -18.68 32.66
N PRO A 569 -40.05 -17.71 32.64
CA PRO A 569 -39.81 -16.41 32.04
C PRO A 569 -38.65 -15.67 32.73
N THR A 570 -37.75 -15.10 31.95
CA THR A 570 -36.54 -14.41 32.44
C THR A 570 -36.43 -13.01 31.85
N PRO A 571 -37.19 -12.02 32.37
CA PRO A 571 -37.36 -10.71 31.74
C PRO A 571 -36.07 -9.89 31.60
N TYR A 572 -35.01 -10.23 32.35
CA TYR A 572 -33.71 -9.57 32.23
C TYR A 572 -32.85 -10.18 31.10
N MET A 573 -33.14 -11.39 30.64
CA MET A 573 -32.42 -12.09 29.56
C MET A 573 -33.04 -11.87 28.17
N GLU A 574 -34.29 -11.41 28.10
CA GLU A 574 -35.03 -11.28 26.83
C GLU A 574 -34.61 -10.07 25.97
N ARG A 575 -34.22 -8.95 26.60
CA ARG A 575 -33.86 -7.68 25.93
C ARG A 575 -33.30 -6.67 26.93
N LEU A 576 -32.72 -5.57 26.44
CA LEU A 576 -32.49 -4.38 27.28
C LEU A 576 -33.82 -3.79 27.79
N ARG A 577 -33.82 -3.42 29.07
CA ARG A 577 -34.96 -2.86 29.82
C ARG A 577 -34.87 -1.34 30.01
N PHE A 578 -33.82 -0.72 29.46
CA PHE A 578 -33.57 0.72 29.42
C PHE A 578 -33.25 1.14 27.97
N SER A 579 -33.33 2.44 27.68
CA SER A 579 -33.00 3.00 26.36
C SER A 579 -31.50 3.29 26.25
N VAL A 580 -30.93 3.01 25.08
CA VAL A 580 -29.54 3.31 24.70
C VAL A 580 -29.59 4.38 23.62
N GLU A 581 -28.96 5.55 23.86
CA GLU A 581 -28.87 6.62 22.87
C GLU A 581 -27.48 6.62 22.20
N PRO A 582 -27.39 6.42 20.85
CA PRO A 582 -26.10 6.35 20.18
C PRO A 582 -25.28 7.64 20.24
N GLY A 583 -23.98 7.51 20.49
CA GLY A 583 -22.97 8.55 20.20
C GLY A 583 -22.92 9.80 21.10
N THR A 584 -23.72 9.91 22.16
CA THR A 584 -23.73 11.07 23.08
C THR A 584 -22.99 10.83 24.40
N THR A 585 -22.47 9.62 24.62
CA THR A 585 -22.03 9.12 25.93
C THR A 585 -20.55 9.32 26.25
N ALA A 586 -19.69 9.52 25.25
CA ALA A 586 -18.23 9.61 25.39
C ALA A 586 -17.76 10.65 26.42
N ASP A 587 -16.84 10.27 27.31
CA ASP A 587 -16.13 11.15 28.24
C ASP A 587 -14.61 10.94 28.09
N PRO A 588 -13.95 11.67 27.16
CA PRO A 588 -12.53 11.52 26.83
C PRO A 588 -11.57 12.13 27.88
N ASP A 589 -12.08 12.46 29.07
CA ASP A 589 -11.38 13.16 30.16
C ASP A 589 -10.95 14.61 29.84
N GLN A 590 -10.44 15.30 30.86
CA GLN A 590 -9.99 16.69 30.76
C GLN A 590 -8.49 16.78 30.44
N ARG A 591 -8.15 17.64 29.48
CA ARG A 591 -6.75 17.93 29.12
C ARG A 591 -6.06 18.73 30.23
N VAL A 592 -5.07 18.12 30.88
CA VAL A 592 -4.29 18.76 31.98
C VAL A 592 -3.12 19.62 31.47
N LEU A 593 -2.43 19.21 30.40
CA LEU A 593 -1.28 19.92 29.85
C LEU A 593 -1.71 20.91 28.77
N THR A 594 -1.33 22.19 28.87
CA THR A 594 -1.55 23.17 27.80
C THR A 594 -0.61 22.93 26.62
N ASP A 595 -0.83 23.59 25.48
CA ASP A 595 0.13 23.56 24.37
C ASP A 595 1.46 24.24 24.74
N GLU A 596 1.41 25.30 25.55
CA GLU A 596 2.60 26.00 26.06
C GLU A 596 3.45 25.12 26.99
N ASP A 597 2.84 24.26 27.79
CA ASP A 597 3.56 23.30 28.65
C ASP A 597 4.28 22.23 27.81
N LEU A 598 3.64 21.75 26.74
CA LEU A 598 4.23 20.80 25.80
C LEU A 598 5.40 21.42 25.04
N ASP A 599 5.23 22.65 24.53
CA ASP A 599 6.28 23.38 23.82
C ASP A 599 7.47 23.72 24.73
N ARG A 600 7.22 24.15 25.98
CA ARG A 600 8.26 24.42 26.98
C ARG A 600 9.04 23.16 27.35
N ALA A 601 8.38 22.03 27.59
CA ALA A 601 9.06 20.75 27.83
C ALA A 601 9.90 20.29 26.61
N VAL A 602 9.40 20.54 25.40
CA VAL A 602 10.10 20.29 24.14
C VAL A 602 11.29 21.24 23.92
N GLU A 603 11.34 22.41 24.58
CA GLU A 603 12.46 23.35 24.58
C GLU A 603 13.49 23.04 25.68
N GLU A 604 13.04 22.75 26.91
CA GLU A 604 13.90 22.28 28.01
C GLU A 604 14.67 21.01 27.62
N GLY A 605 14.03 20.07 26.91
CA GLY A 605 14.70 18.88 26.36
C GLY A 605 15.82 19.20 25.36
N ARG A 606 15.81 20.37 24.70
CA ARG A 606 16.90 20.85 23.81
C ARG A 606 18.06 21.44 24.62
N THR A 607 17.75 22.15 25.71
CA THR A 607 18.77 22.78 26.57
C THR A 607 19.46 21.76 27.48
N ALA A 608 18.83 20.61 27.75
CA ALA A 608 19.44 19.48 28.44
C ALA A 608 20.42 18.69 27.55
N ASP A 609 20.06 18.40 26.28
CA ASP A 609 20.90 17.68 25.30
C ASP A 609 22.16 18.47 24.87
N SER A 610 22.26 19.75 25.24
CA SER A 610 23.35 20.68 24.88
C SER A 610 24.35 20.98 26.02
N ARG A 611 24.18 20.35 27.20
CA ARG A 611 25.17 20.34 28.29
C ARG A 611 26.00 19.05 28.27
#